data_AF-A0A2M7BXZ7-F1
#
_entry.id   AF-A0A2M7BXZ7-F1
#
_cell.length_a   1.000
_cell.length_b   1.000
_cell.length_c   1.000
_cell.angle_alpha   90.00
_cell.angle_beta   90.00
_cell.angle_gamma   90.00
#
_symmetry.space_group_name_H-M   'P 1'
#
loop_
_entity.id
_entity.type
_entity.pdbx_description
1 polymer ?
#
loop_
_entity_poly.entity_id
_entity_poly.type
_entity_poly.pdbx_seq_one_letter_code
_entity_poly.pdbx_strand_id
1 'polypeptide(L)'
;MKNKALFYVLIFALIVLSFFGGSYFEKQKIKTQTSVPSGTSVNSIPVTVTEVSDGDTLKLSDGKTFRLYGVNAPEVKEPFF
;
A
#
# COMPACT_ATOMS: atom_id res chain seq x y z
N MET A 1 -48.96 10.81 -13.73
CA MET A 1 -47.83 11.68 -13.28
C MET A 1 -47.11 11.15 -12.02
N LYS A 2 -47.81 10.47 -11.09
CA LYS A 2 -47.25 9.91 -9.84
C LYS A 2 -46.00 9.02 -10.04
N ASN A 3 -46.00 8.15 -11.06
CA ASN A 3 -44.89 7.22 -11.30
C ASN A 3 -43.64 7.93 -11.87
N LYS A 4 -43.83 9.05 -12.58
CA LYS A 4 -42.71 9.85 -13.10
C LYS A 4 -41.98 10.56 -11.97
N ALA A 5 -42.72 11.12 -11.01
CA ALA A 5 -42.14 11.74 -9.81
C ALA A 5 -41.31 10.74 -8.99
N LEU A 6 -41.83 9.52 -8.80
CA LEU A 6 -41.12 8.45 -8.10
C LEU A 6 -39.84 8.04 -8.83
N PHE A 7 -39.86 8.02 -10.16
CA PHE A 7 -38.69 7.73 -10.99
C PHE A 7 -37.61 8.82 -10.87
N TYR A 8 -38.01 10.10 -10.83
CA TYR A 8 -37.06 11.20 -10.60
C TYR A 8 -36.41 11.14 -9.20
N VAL A 9 -37.18 10.81 -8.17
CA VAL A 9 -36.65 10.62 -6.81
C VAL A 9 -35.67 9.44 -6.76
N LEU A 10 -35.99 8.34 -7.46
CA LEU A 10 -35.10 7.18 -7.54
C LEU A 10 -33.78 7.51 -8.24
N ILE A 11 -33.83 8.20 -9.39
CA ILE A 11 -32.63 8.63 -10.11
C ILE A 11 -31.79 9.55 -9.25
N PHE A 12 -32.41 10.52 -8.57
CA PHE A 12 -31.71 11.45 -7.70
C PHE A 12 -31.01 10.72 -6.55
N ALA A 13 -31.69 9.76 -5.91
CA ALA A 13 -31.10 8.95 -4.86
C ALA A 13 -29.90 8.13 -5.36
N LEU A 14 -29.99 7.54 -6.56
CA LEU A 14 -28.90 6.77 -7.16
C LEU A 14 -27.66 7.64 -7.44
N ILE A 15 -27.86 8.85 -7.94
CA ILE A 15 -26.77 9.82 -8.15
C ILE A 15 -26.11 10.17 -6.82
N VAL A 16 -26.88 10.51 -5.79
CA VAL A 16 -26.32 10.83 -4.47
C VAL A 16 -25.52 9.64 -3.91
N LEU A 17 -26.07 8.43 -3.97
CA LEU A 17 -25.39 7.22 -3.51
C LEU A 17 -24.08 6.95 -4.25
N SER A 18 -24.00 7.20 -5.57
CA SER A 18 -22.76 7.00 -6.33
C SER A 18 -21.66 7.97 -5.95
N PHE A 19 -21.99 9.23 -5.67
CA PHE A 19 -20.99 10.25 -5.29
C PHE A 19 -20.53 10.09 -3.83
N PHE A 20 -21.45 9.84 -2.89
CA PHE A 20 -21.10 9.77 -1.47
C PHE A 20 -20.59 8.39 -1.03
N GLY A 21 -21.03 7.30 -1.69
CA GLY A 21 -20.60 5.95 -1.38
C GLY A 21 -19.09 5.75 -1.58
N GLY A 22 -18.54 6.18 -2.72
CA GLY A 22 -17.11 6.02 -3.03
C GLY A 22 -16.19 6.68 -2.01
N SER A 23 -16.47 7.94 -1.64
CA SER A 23 -15.68 8.71 -0.67
C SER A 23 -15.68 8.07 0.73
N TYR A 24 -16.80 7.49 1.15
CA TYR A 24 -16.90 6.79 2.43
C TYR A 24 -16.01 5.54 2.48
N PHE A 25 -16.01 4.73 1.41
CA PHE A 25 -15.15 3.53 1.33
C PHE A 25 -13.66 3.88 1.20
N GLU A 26 -13.33 4.97 0.50
CA GLU A 26 -11.95 5.44 0.37
C GLU A 26 -11.37 5.91 1.71
N LYS A 27 -12.14 6.65 2.51
CA LYS A 27 -11.74 7.03 3.88
C LYS A 27 -11.51 5.84 4.79
N GLN A 28 -12.28 4.75 4.62
CA GLN A 28 -12.08 3.53 5.41
C GLN A 28 -10.78 2.81 5.03
N LYS A 29 -10.40 2.77 3.74
CA LYS A 29 -9.12 2.19 3.29
C LYS A 29 -7.92 2.88 3.96
N ILE A 30 -7.95 4.22 4.03
CA ILE A 30 -6.87 5.02 4.64
C ILE A 30 -6.78 4.77 6.15
N LYS A 31 -7.93 4.61 6.83
CA LYS A 31 -7.96 4.35 8.29
C LYS A 31 -7.39 2.98 8.65
N THR A 32 -7.62 1.96 7.82
CA THR A 32 -7.06 0.61 8.01
C THR A 32 -5.56 0.55 7.72
N GLN A 33 -5.04 1.40 6.83
CA GLN A 33 -3.62 1.41 6.47
C GLN A 33 -2.75 2.21 7.46
N THR A 34 -3.36 3.01 8.35
CA THR A 34 -2.64 3.85 9.33
C THR A 34 -2.18 3.08 10.57
N SER A 35 -2.59 1.82 10.76
CA SER A 35 -2.04 0.98 11.81
C SER A 35 -0.76 0.27 11.35
N VAL A 36 0.33 1.01 11.19
CA VAL A 36 1.64 0.39 11.43
C VAL A 36 1.65 0.07 12.94
N PRO A 37 1.74 -1.18 13.37
CA PRO A 37 1.76 -1.49 14.79
C PRO A 37 3.03 -0.86 15.38
N SER A 38 2.90 0.25 16.09
CA SER A 38 4.00 0.92 16.82
C SER A 38 4.44 0.11 18.06
N GLY A 39 4.34 -1.21 18.01
CA GLY A 39 4.50 -2.10 19.15
C GLY A 39 4.84 -3.53 18.77
N THR A 40 5.28 -3.81 17.54
CA THR A 40 5.98 -5.07 17.30
C THR A 40 7.36 -4.90 17.93
N SER A 41 7.57 -5.49 19.10
CA SER A 41 8.90 -5.94 19.47
C SER A 41 9.29 -6.94 18.39
N VAL A 42 9.94 -6.45 17.33
CA VAL A 42 10.60 -7.34 16.39
C VAL A 42 11.61 -8.05 17.26
N ASN A 43 11.45 -9.36 17.43
CA ASN A 43 12.47 -10.19 18.03
C ASN A 43 13.64 -10.14 17.04
N SER A 44 14.39 -9.03 17.08
CA SER A 44 15.41 -8.70 16.11
C SER A 44 16.59 -9.57 16.48
N ILE A 45 16.59 -10.78 15.95
CA ILE A 45 17.80 -11.57 15.91
C ILE A 45 18.81 -10.69 15.18
N PRO A 46 19.95 -10.35 15.79
CA PRO A 46 20.97 -9.57 15.10
C PRO A 46 21.44 -10.41 13.91
N VAL A 47 21.13 -9.95 12.71
CA VAL A 47 21.56 -10.56 11.46
C VAL A 47 22.63 -9.66 10.86
N THR A 48 23.76 -10.24 10.48
CA THR A 48 24.85 -9.49 9.86
C THR A 48 24.77 -9.61 8.35
N VAL A 49 25.24 -8.57 7.65
CA VAL A 49 25.36 -8.59 6.19
C VAL A 49 26.58 -9.42 5.83
N THR A 50 26.40 -10.39 4.95
CA THR A 50 27.48 -11.26 4.45
C THR A 50 28.00 -10.80 3.09
N GLU A 51 27.13 -10.27 2.24
CA GLU A 51 27.45 -9.82 0.89
C GLU A 51 26.49 -8.71 0.47
N VAL A 52 26.97 -7.77 -0.35
CA VAL A 52 26.15 -6.73 -0.99
C VAL A 52 26.01 -7.11 -2.46
N SER A 53 24.77 -7.36 -2.92
CA SER A 53 24.50 -7.79 -4.30
C SER A 53 24.41 -6.59 -5.24
N ASP A 54 23.66 -5.56 -4.84
CA ASP A 54 23.48 -4.30 -5.56
C ASP A 54 23.11 -3.18 -4.55
N GLY A 55 22.67 -2.02 -5.05
CA GLY A 55 22.39 -0.85 -4.22
C GLY A 55 21.17 -0.98 -3.30
N ASP A 56 20.27 -1.93 -3.53
CA ASP A 56 19.10 -2.16 -2.67
C ASP A 56 18.93 -3.61 -2.19
N THR A 57 19.83 -4.51 -2.58
CA THR A 57 19.76 -5.96 -2.31
C THR A 57 21.02 -6.45 -1.59
N LEU A 58 20.81 -7.11 -0.45
CA LEU A 58 21.85 -7.61 0.46
C LEU A 58 21.66 -9.10 0.74
N LYS A 59 22.76 -9.83 0.96
CA LYS A 59 22.70 -11.17 1.56
C LYS A 59 23.01 -11.09 3.06
N LEU A 60 22.27 -11.88 3.80
CA LEU A 60 22.27 -11.90 5.25
C LEU A 60 22.93 -13.18 5.79
N SER A 61 23.38 -13.14 7.05
CA SER A 61 24.05 -14.27 7.72
C SER A 61 23.17 -15.49 7.93
N ASP A 62 21.84 -15.34 7.84
CA ASP A 62 20.87 -16.43 7.85
C ASP A 62 20.65 -17.07 6.46
N GLY A 63 21.46 -16.68 5.46
CA GLY A 63 21.40 -17.17 4.09
C GLY A 63 20.28 -16.55 3.25
N LYS A 64 19.53 -15.57 3.79
CA LYS A 64 18.48 -14.90 3.04
C LYS A 64 19.01 -13.73 2.23
N THR A 65 18.28 -13.42 1.15
CA THR A 65 18.44 -12.18 0.39
C THR A 65 17.40 -11.18 0.85
N PHE A 66 17.82 -9.96 1.13
CA PHE A 66 16.97 -8.87 1.63
C PHE A 66 17.02 -7.70 0.65
N ARG A 67 15.84 -7.26 0.18
CA ARG A 67 15.68 -6.08 -0.67
C ARG A 67 15.03 -4.94 0.11
N LEU A 68 15.58 -3.73 -0.01
CA LEU A 68 15.07 -2.55 0.65
C LEU A 68 13.72 -2.13 0.08
N TYR A 69 12.70 -2.09 0.94
CA TYR A 69 11.38 -1.61 0.54
C TYR A 69 11.38 -0.10 0.30
N GLY A 70 10.84 0.33 -0.84
CA GLY A 70 10.71 1.75 -1.18
C GLY A 70 11.99 2.41 -1.68
N VAL A 71 13.08 1.64 -1.83
CA VAL A 71 14.32 2.08 -2.47
C VAL A 71 14.41 1.41 -3.82
N ASN A 72 14.80 2.15 -4.85
CA ASN A 72 15.12 1.63 -6.16
C ASN A 72 16.52 2.14 -6.52
N ALA A 73 17.49 1.24 -6.53
CA ALA A 73 18.87 1.55 -6.92
C ALA A 73 19.16 1.02 -8.34
N PRO A 74 20.12 1.62 -9.07
CA PRO A 74 20.58 1.07 -10.34
C PRO A 74 21.09 -0.37 -10.17
N GLU A 75 20.73 -1.23 -11.12
CA GLU A 75 21.18 -2.62 -11.11
C GLU A 75 22.65 -2.72 -11.55
N VAL A 76 23.38 -3.77 -11.14
CA VAL A 76 24.85 -3.91 -11.39
C VAL A 76 25.23 -3.79 -12.87
N LYS A 77 24.32 -4.15 -13.77
CA LYS A 77 24.54 -4.14 -15.22
C LYS A 77 24.12 -2.84 -15.90
N GLU A 78 23.52 -1.93 -15.15
CA GLU A 78 23.06 -0.65 -15.66
C GLU A 78 24.17 0.40 -15.41
N PRO A 79 24.50 1.23 -16.43
CA PRO A 79 25.34 2.39 -16.18
C PRO A 79 24.65 3.30 -15.13
N PHE A 80 25.44 4.03 -14.35
CA PHE A 80 24.94 4.91 -13.28
C PHE A 80 24.08 6.11 -13.76
N PHE A 81 23.54 6.08 -14.99
CA PHE A 81 22.85 7.19 -15.66
C PHE A 81 21.75 6.69 -16.60
#